data_AF-A0A2N3ECD7-F1
#
_entry.id   AF-A0A2N3ECD7-F1
#
_cell.length_a   1.000
_cell.length_b   1.000
_cell.length_c   1.000
_cell.angle_alpha   90.00
_cell.angle_beta   90.00
_cell.angle_gamma   90.00
#
_symmetry.space_group_name_H-M   'P 1'
#
loop_
_entity.id
_entity.type
_entity.pdbx_description
1 polymer ?
#
loop_
_entity_poly.entity_id
_entity_poly.type
_entity_poly.pdbx_seq_one_letter_code
_entity_poly.pdbx_strand_id
1 'polypeptide(L)' 'MGIAFRLTTELVAGVFVGGFIGWALDRWLGTTPWLMLVFFFIGVAAGILNVYRAAQQISAAAGRDAGGDHSG' A
#
# COMPACT_ATOMS: atom_id res chain seq x y z
N MET A 1 -6.89 -18.15 -3.14
CA MET A 1 -6.54 -17.00 -3.99
C MET A 1 -6.81 -15.71 -3.23
N GLY A 2 -5.91 -15.10 -2.47
CA GLY A 2 -4.48 -15.28 -2.30
C GLY A 2 -4.02 -14.00 -1.62
N ILE A 3 -3.46 -14.07 -0.41
CA ILE A 3 -2.98 -12.88 0.31
C ILE A 3 -2.05 -12.04 -0.58
N ALA A 4 -1.26 -12.70 -1.44
CA ALA A 4 -0.49 -12.08 -2.51
C ALA A 4 -1.33 -11.20 -3.45
N PHE A 5 -2.46 -11.68 -3.96
CA PHE A 5 -3.34 -10.90 -4.84
C PHE A 5 -3.92 -9.66 -4.15
N ARG A 6 -4.31 -9.79 -2.88
CA ARG A 6 -4.77 -8.65 -2.07
C ARG A 6 -3.66 -7.62 -1.87
N LEU A 7 -2.46 -8.07 -1.50
CA LEU A 7 -1.28 -7.23 -1.34
C LEU A 7 -0.94 -6.47 -2.62
N THR A 8 -0.95 -7.16 -3.76
CA THR A 8 -0.72 -6.53 -5.07
C THR A 8 -1.81 -5.52 -5.41
N THR A 9 -3.08 -5.86 -5.17
CA THR A 9 -4.21 -4.96 -5.44
C THR A 9 -4.13 -3.69 -4.58
N GLU A 10 -3.76 -3.81 -3.31
CA GLU A 10 -3.62 -2.66 -2.42
C GLU A 10 -2.43 -1.76 -2.82
N LEU A 11 -1.32 -2.35 -3.26
CA LEU A 11 -0.17 -1.60 -3.80
C LEU A 11 -0.59 -0.83 -5.07
N VAL A 12 -1.21 -1.53 -6.03
CA VAL A 12 -1.66 -0.93 -7.29
C VAL A 12 -2.71 0.15 -7.04
N ALA A 13 -3.65 -0.08 -6.13
CA ALA A 13 -4.67 0.91 -5.76
C ALA A 13 -4.05 2.18 -5.17
N GLY A 14 -3.06 2.07 -4.28
CA GLY A 14 -2.38 3.22 -3.70
C GLY A 14 -1.64 4.08 -4.73
N VAL A 15 -0.92 3.43 -5.65
CA VAL A 15 -0.22 4.12 -6.75
C VAL A 15 -1.21 4.74 -7.73
N PHE A 16 -2.28 4.03 -8.08
CA PHE A 16 -3.29 4.52 -9.03
C PHE A 16 -4.05 5.72 -8.48
N VAL A 17 -4.48 5.68 -7.21
CA VAL A 17 -5.15 6.80 -6.55
C VAL A 17 -4.22 8.00 -6.42
N GLY A 18 -2.96 7.80 -6.00
CA GLY A 18 -1.97 8.88 -5.93
C GLY A 18 -1.71 9.54 -7.29
N GLY A 19 -1.50 8.73 -8.34
CA GLY A 19 -1.30 9.22 -9.70
C GLY A 19 -2.52 9.95 -10.26
N PHE A 20 -3.73 9.42 -10.02
CA PHE A 20 -4.98 10.05 -10.46
C PHE A 20 -5.22 11.40 -9.78
N ILE A 21 -5.01 11.47 -8.46
CA ILE A 21 -5.12 12.72 -7.68
C ILE A 21 -4.08 13.73 -8.17
N GLY A 22 -2.81 13.33 -8.30
CA GLY A 22 -1.75 14.20 -8.79
C GLY A 22 -2.04 14.76 -10.19
N TRP A 23 -2.53 13.93 -11.11
CA TRP A 23 -2.94 14.35 -12.45
C TRP A 23 -4.13 15.31 -12.45
N ALA A 24 -5.16 15.03 -11.64
CA ALA A 24 -6.33 15.89 -11.51
C ALA A 24 -5.96 17.27 -10.94
N LEU A 25 -5.09 17.31 -9.92
CA LEU A 25 -4.57 18.56 -9.35
C LEU A 25 -3.71 19.35 -10.33
N ASP A 26 -2.81 18.68 -11.06
CA ASP A 26 -2.01 19.35 -12.10
C ASP A 26 -2.91 19.97 -13.19
N ARG A 27 -4.01 19.30 -13.57
CA ARG A 27 -4.95 19.83 -14.56
C ARG A 27 -5.75 21.02 -14.05
N TRP A 28 -6.09 21.03 -12.76
CA TRP A 28 -6.86 22.12 -12.12
C TRP A 28 -6.01 23.36 -11.84
N LEU A 29 -4.76 23.16 -11.41
CA LEU A 29 -3.84 24.24 -11.04
C LEU A 29 -3.02 24.75 -12.23
N GLY A 30 -3.07 24.07 -13.38
CA GLY A 30 -2.29 24.41 -14.56
C GLY A 30 -0.78 24.23 -14.38
N THR A 31 -0.38 23.49 -13.34
CA THR A 31 1.02 23.18 -13.04
C THR A 31 1.54 22.12 -14.01
N THR A 32 2.70 22.35 -14.61
CA THR A 32 3.55 21.29 -15.20
C THR A 32 3.83 20.21 -14.14
N PRO A 33 4.10 18.93 -14.49
CA PRO A 33 3.65 17.71 -13.78
C PRO A 33 4.33 17.46 -12.42
N TRP A 34 4.39 18.48 -11.58
CA TRP A 34 5.08 18.54 -10.30
C TRP A 34 4.24 17.91 -9.21
N LEU A 35 2.92 18.20 -9.17
CA LEU A 35 2.05 17.54 -8.21
C LEU A 35 1.92 16.07 -8.54
N MET A 36 1.80 15.69 -9.81
CA MET A 36 1.79 14.29 -10.19
C MET A 36 3.07 13.57 -9.75
N LEU A 37 4.24 14.20 -9.87
CA LEU A 37 5.51 13.60 -9.41
C LEU A 37 5.54 13.40 -7.89
N VAL A 38 5.15 14.41 -7.12
CA VAL A 38 5.09 14.35 -5.65
C VAL A 38 4.08 13.29 -5.19
N PHE A 39 2.85 13.34 -5.73
CA PHE A 39 1.81 12.37 -5.39
C PHE A 39 2.11 10.96 -5.86
N PHE A 40 2.86 10.80 -6.95
CA PHE A 40 3.37 9.49 -7.38
C PHE A 40 4.30 8.89 -6.33
N PHE A 41 5.30 9.63 -5.85
CA PHE A 41 6.20 9.14 -4.80
C PHE A 41 5.45 8.85 -3.49
N ILE A 42 4.48 9.69 -3.12
CA ILE A 42 3.61 9.46 -1.96
C ILE A 42 2.78 8.18 -2.16
N GLY A 43 2.19 7.97 -3.34
CA GLY A 43 1.41 6.78 -3.67
C GLY A 43 2.24 5.50 -3.61
N VAL A 44 3.47 5.55 -4.13
CA VAL A 44 4.44 4.45 -4.04
C VAL A 44 4.82 4.17 -2.58
N ALA A 45 5.15 5.20 -1.80
CA ALA A 45 5.49 5.05 -0.39
C ALA A 45 4.32 4.46 0.41
N ALA A 46 3.10 4.95 0.19
CA ALA A 46 1.89 4.42 0.82
C ALA A 46 1.64 2.95 0.45
N GLY A 47 1.81 2.58 -0.83
CA GLY A 47 1.71 1.20 -1.29
C GLY A 47 2.71 0.27 -0.61
N ILE A 48 3.99 0.67 -0.53
CA ILE A 48 5.05 -0.09 0.15
C ILE A 48 4.74 -0.25 1.64
N LEU A 49 4.34 0.84 2.32
CA LEU A 49 3.99 0.81 3.74
C LEU A 49 2.81 -0.13 4.02
N ASN A 50 1.82 -0.16 3.14
CA ASN A 50 0.68 -1.04 3.28
C ASN A 50 1.07 -2.52 3.14
N VAL A 51 1.92 -2.85 2.14
CA VAL A 51 2.45 -4.21 1.98
C VAL A 51 3.29 -4.63 3.19
N TYR A 52 4.16 -3.74 3.69
CA TYR A 52 4.98 -4.03 4.86
C TYR A 52 4.13 -4.29 6.11
N ARG A 53 3.10 -3.48 6.35
CA ARG A 53 2.16 -3.69 7.45
C ARG A 53 1.44 -5.03 7.35
N ALA A 54 0.97 -5.38 6.15
CA ALA A 54 0.31 -6.65 5.94
C ALA A 54 1.27 -7.84 6.13
N ALA A 55 2.53 -7.73 5.70
CA ALA A 55 3.56 -8.74 5.98
C ALA A 55 3.79 -8.92 7.50
N GLN A 56 3.91 -7.82 8.25
CA GLN A 56 4.05 -7.85 9.71
C GLN A 56 2.84 -8.51 10.41
N GLN A 57 1.62 -8.25 9.94
CA GLN A 57 0.41 -8.88 10.49
C GLN A 57 0.40 -10.39 10.27
N ILE A 58 0.84 -10.86 9.10
CA ILE A 58 0.94 -12.29 8.79
C ILE A 58 1.98 -12.95 9.70
N SER A 59 3.15 -12.35 9.86
CA SER A 59 4.21 -12.86 10.75
C SER A 59 3.76 -12.90 12.21
N ALA A 60 3.03 -11.87 12.67
CA ALA A 60 2.50 -11.80 14.03
C ALA A 60 1.40 -12.84 14.28
N ALA A 61 0.55 -13.13 13.29
CA ALA A 61 -0.45 -14.20 13.38
C ALA A 61 0.24 -15.57 13.50
N ALA A 62 1.22 -15.85 12.63
CA ALA A 62 1.97 -17.10 12.66
C ALA A 62 2.72 -17.34 13.99
N GLY A 63 3.21 -16.29 14.63
CA GLY A 63 3.85 -16.37 15.95
C GLY A 63 2.88 -16.64 17.11
N ARG A 64 1.60 -16.23 17.01
CA ARG A 64 0.59 -16.52 18.04
C ARG A 64 0.12 -17.97 17.99
N ASP A 65 0.02 -18.54 16.79
CA ASP A 65 -0.42 -19.92 16.59
C ASP A 65 0.63 -20.93 17.12
N ALA A 66 1.92 -20.58 17.06
CA ALA A 66 3.02 -21.39 17.60
C ALA A 66 3.15 -21.33 19.14
N GLY A 67 2.55 -20.34 19.80
CA GLY A 67 2.62 -20.15 21.26
C GLY A 67 1.44 -20.73 22.04
N GLY A 68 0.38 -21.20 21.36
CA GLY A 68 -0.85 -21.70 21.98
C GLY A 68 -0.85 -23.21 22.31
N ASP A 69 0.10 -23.98 21.81
CA ASP A 69 0.11 -25.45 21.89
C ASP A 69 0.91 -26.02 23.09
N HIS A 70 0.65 -25.50 24.30
CA HIS A 70 1.23 -26.08 25.52
C HIS A 70 0.31 -26.02 26.76
N SER A 71 -1.01 -26.02 26.56
CA SER A 71 -1.99 -25.99 27.66
C SER A 71 -3.15 -26.98 27.49
N GLY A 72 -2.84 -28.20 27.05
CA GLY A 72 -3.75 -29.35 26.99
C GLY A 72 -3.38 -30.41 28.02
#